data_AF-A0A6C0IPA9-F1
#
_entry.id   AF-A0A6C0IPA9-F1
#
_cell.length_a   1.000
_cell.length_b   1.000
_cell.length_c   1.000
_cell.angle_alpha   90.00
_cell.angle_beta   90.00
_cell.angle_gamma   90.00
#
_symmetry.space_group_name_H-M   'P 1'
#
loop_
_entity.id
_entity.type
_entity.pdbx_description
1 polymer ?
#
loop_
_entity_poly.entity_id
_entity_poly.type
_entity_poly.pdbx_seq_one_letter_code
_entity_poly.pdbx_strand_id
1 'polypeptide(L)'
;MYFPLKIKELCTPSKVYLFISLIGLVVSLFQNLLNFNNNSYKCGSYEVIVPSVILIFFFKFVYVVFWAYVLNLICGDNKKNLAWLLVLFPFILLFVILGILMLTGGKIIRI
;
A
#
# COMPACT_ATOMS: atom_id res chain seq x y z
N MET A 1 0.62 -11.65 -24.78
CA MET A 1 0.51 -11.41 -23.32
C MET A 1 -0.35 -10.16 -23.13
N TYR A 2 -1.60 -10.33 -22.67
CA TYR A 2 -2.51 -9.20 -22.46
C TYR A 2 -2.13 -8.52 -21.15
N PHE A 3 -1.49 -7.34 -21.22
CA PHE A 3 -1.45 -6.39 -20.12
C PHE A 3 -2.70 -5.52 -20.28
N PRO A 4 -3.81 -5.78 -19.59
CA PRO A 4 -5.02 -4.99 -19.78
C PRO A 4 -4.83 -3.62 -19.11
N LEU A 5 -4.29 -2.66 -19.85
CA LEU A 5 -4.33 -1.23 -19.50
C LEU A 5 -5.73 -0.61 -19.68
N LYS A 6 -6.76 -1.44 -19.88
CA LYS A 6 -8.15 -1.00 -19.83
C LYS A 6 -8.68 -1.19 -18.42
N ILE A 7 -8.62 -0.12 -17.62
CA ILE A 7 -9.19 -0.04 -16.27
C ILE A 7 -10.65 -0.56 -16.22
N LYS A 8 -11.41 -0.38 -17.31
CA LYS A 8 -12.79 -0.86 -17.45
C LYS A 8 -12.94 -2.38 -17.41
N GLU A 9 -11.94 -3.12 -17.88
CA GLU A 9 -11.97 -4.59 -17.99
C GLU A 9 -11.44 -5.30 -16.73
N LEU A 10 -10.98 -4.56 -15.72
CA LEU A 10 -10.48 -5.17 -14.48
C LEU A 10 -11.61 -5.79 -13.65
N CYS A 11 -11.28 -6.91 -13.02
CA CYS A 11 -12.06 -7.50 -11.95
C CYS A 11 -12.33 -6.52 -10.80
N THR A 12 -13.49 -6.65 -10.14
CA THR A 12 -13.86 -5.84 -8.96
C THR A 12 -12.77 -5.78 -7.88
N PRO A 13 -12.18 -6.90 -7.38
CA PRO A 13 -11.13 -6.84 -6.35
C PRO A 13 -9.87 -6.08 -6.81
N SER A 14 -9.45 -6.23 -8.07
CA SER A 14 -8.30 -5.51 -8.62
C SER A 14 -8.57 -4.00 -8.75
N LYS A 15 -9.78 -3.62 -9.19
CA LYS A 15 -10.22 -2.20 -9.22
C LYS A 15 -10.19 -1.57 -7.83
N VAL A 16 -10.74 -2.26 -6.83
CA VAL A 16 -10.78 -1.77 -5.44
C VAL A 16 -9.37 -1.60 -4.89
N TYR A 17 -8.49 -2.60 -5.08
CA TYR A 17 -7.09 -2.52 -4.64
C TYR A 17 -6.36 -1.33 -5.26
N LEU A 18 -6.46 -1.15 -6.58
CA LEU A 18 -5.78 -0.09 -7.30
C LEU A 18 -6.29 1.29 -6.88
N PHE A 19 -7.61 1.45 -6.70
CA PHE A 19 -8.22 2.72 -6.26
C PHE A 19 -7.74 3.13 -4.86
N ILE A 20 -7.83 2.21 -3.88
CA ILE A 20 -7.40 2.48 -2.51
C ILE A 20 -5.89 2.76 -2.45
N SER A 21 -5.09 1.98 -3.19
CA SER A 21 -3.65 2.14 -3.23
C SER A 21 -3.22 3.46 -3.86
N LEU A 22 -3.91 3.92 -4.90
CA LEU A 22 -3.66 5.24 -5.50
C LEU A 22 -3.98 6.38 -4.54
N ILE A 23 -5.10 6.31 -3.82
CA ILE A 23 -5.41 7.29 -2.77
C ILE A 23 -4.31 7.31 -1.72
N GLY A 24 -3.87 6.13 -1.25
CA GLY A 24 -2.78 6.02 -0.28
C GLY A 24 -1.46 6.60 -0.79
N LEU A 25 -1.11 6.35 -2.06
CA LEU A 25 0.06 6.94 -2.70
C LEU A 25 -0.03 8.47 -2.76
N VAL A 26 -1.17 9.02 -3.18
CA VAL A 26 -1.40 10.47 -3.25
C VAL A 26 -1.28 11.12 -1.88
N VAL A 27 -1.94 10.55 -0.86
CA VAL A 27 -1.86 11.03 0.52
C VAL A 27 -0.42 10.95 1.06
N SER A 28 0.30 9.88 0.74
CA SER A 28 1.71 9.75 1.12
C SER A 28 2.61 10.76 0.38
N LEU A 29 2.34 11.03 -0.90
CA LEU A 29 3.07 12.02 -1.69
C LEU A 29 2.91 13.40 -1.07
N PHE A 30 1.68 13.83 -0.76
CA PHE A 30 1.44 15.11 -0.10
C PHE A 30 2.22 15.25 1.21
N GLN A 31 2.22 14.22 2.07
CA GLN A 31 2.98 14.25 3.33
C GLN A 31 4.50 14.43 3.14
N ASN A 32 5.05 13.88 2.05
CA ASN A 32 6.49 13.95 1.76
C ASN A 32 6.87 15.19 0.91
N LEU A 33 5.90 15.82 0.24
CA LEU A 33 6.12 17.03 -0.56
C LEU A 33 6.04 18.33 0.26
N LEU A 34 5.18 18.38 1.29
CA LEU A 34 5.00 19.59 2.11
C LEU A 34 6.30 20.06 2.81
N ASN A 35 7.15 19.13 3.21
CA ASN A 35 8.49 19.42 3.74
C ASN A 35 9.46 18.40 3.15
N PHE A 36 9.82 18.64 1.88
CA PHE A 36 10.58 17.71 1.05
C PHE A 36 12.01 17.55 1.54
N ASN A 37 12.37 16.32 1.89
CA ASN A 37 13.73 15.89 2.17
C ASN A 37 13.95 14.55 1.45
N ASN A 38 14.91 14.48 0.52
CA ASN A 38 15.12 13.26 -0.27
C ASN A 38 15.70 12.10 0.55
N ASN A 39 16.29 12.36 1.72
CA ASN A 39 16.94 11.35 2.55
C ASN A 39 16.06 10.92 3.72
N SER A 40 14.82 11.42 3.79
CA SER A 40 13.92 11.16 4.90
C SER A 40 12.49 10.98 4.43
N TYR A 41 11.94 9.78 4.66
CA TYR A 41 10.58 9.42 4.32
C TYR A 41 9.66 9.57 5.52
N LYS A 42 8.54 10.28 5.33
CA LYS A 42 7.54 10.59 6.37
C LYS A 42 6.25 9.80 6.18
N CYS A 43 5.68 9.32 7.27
CA CYS A 43 4.37 8.67 7.33
C CYS A 43 3.64 9.06 8.62
N GLY A 44 2.73 10.02 8.54
CA GLY A 44 2.12 10.64 9.71
C GLY A 44 3.17 11.30 10.60
N SER A 45 3.20 10.91 11.88
CA SER A 45 4.18 11.38 12.86
C SER A 45 5.49 10.60 12.85
N TYR A 46 5.65 9.61 11.97
CA TYR A 46 6.84 8.78 11.88
C TYR A 46 7.74 9.21 10.72
N GLU A 47 9.04 9.11 10.94
CA GLU A 47 10.09 9.49 9.99
C GLU A 47 11.17 8.39 9.94
N VAL A 48 11.64 8.06 8.74
CA VAL A 48 12.69 7.04 8.53
C VAL A 48 13.72 7.55 7.53
N ILE A 49 15.01 7.34 7.84
CA ILE A 49 16.13 7.67 6.96
C ILE A 49 16.16 6.68 5.79
N VAL A 50 16.22 7.22 4.58
CA VAL A 50 16.15 6.44 3.33
C VAL A 50 17.16 6.95 2.32
N PRO A 51 17.63 6.11 1.38
CA PRO A 51 18.60 6.53 0.37
C PRO A 51 18.01 7.53 -0.63
N SER A 52 16.75 7.38 -1.01
CA SER A 52 16.02 8.35 -1.81
C SER A 52 14.51 8.15 -1.67
N VAL A 53 13.80 9.21 -1.32
CA VAL A 53 12.33 9.25 -1.27
C VAL A 53 11.73 9.04 -2.67
N ILE A 54 12.33 9.64 -3.70
CA ILE A 54 11.89 9.50 -5.09
C ILE A 54 11.93 8.04 -5.53
N LEU A 55 13.04 7.35 -5.23
CA LEU A 55 13.21 5.94 -5.55
C LEU A 55 12.16 5.07 -4.84
N ILE A 56 11.86 5.37 -3.58
CA ILE A 56 10.80 4.68 -2.83
C ILE A 56 9.44 4.85 -3.50
N PHE A 57 9.07 6.08 -3.90
CA PHE A 57 7.80 6.30 -4.58
C PHE A 57 7.72 5.58 -5.92
N PHE A 58 8.82 5.53 -6.69
CA PHE A 58 8.88 4.75 -7.92
C PHE A 58 8.61 3.26 -7.66
N PHE A 59 9.30 2.65 -6.71
CA PHE A 59 9.07 1.25 -6.36
C PHE A 59 7.67 1.00 -5.81
N LYS A 60 7.11 1.92 -5.02
CA LYS A 60 5.73 1.80 -4.54
C LYS A 60 4.72 1.85 -5.69
N PHE A 61 4.93 2.72 -6.67
CA PHE A 61 4.07 2.79 -7.85
C PHE A 61 4.13 1.48 -8.66
N VAL A 62 5.34 0.99 -8.94
CA VAL A 62 5.54 -0.29 -9.64
C VAL A 62 4.89 -1.44 -8.87
N TYR A 63 5.05 -1.48 -7.55
CA TYR A 63 4.44 -2.46 -6.68
C TYR A 63 2.90 -2.45 -6.77
N VAL A 64 2.27 -1.28 -6.73
CA VAL A 64 0.81 -1.15 -6.84
C VAL A 64 0.32 -1.66 -8.20
N VAL A 65 0.98 -1.28 -9.30
CA VAL A 65 0.59 -1.75 -10.63
C VAL A 65 0.78 -3.25 -10.78
N PHE A 66 1.91 -3.79 -10.29
CA PHE A 66 2.21 -5.22 -10.30
C PHE A 66 1.14 -6.02 -9.54
N TRP A 67 0.78 -5.60 -8.33
CA TRP A 67 -0.23 -6.31 -7.54
C TRP A 67 -1.63 -6.20 -8.12
N ALA A 68 -2.00 -5.06 -8.70
CA ALA A 68 -3.26 -4.94 -9.42
C ALA A 68 -3.35 -5.94 -10.58
N TYR A 69 -2.25 -6.15 -11.30
CA TYR A 69 -2.14 -7.17 -12.35
C TYR A 69 -2.27 -8.59 -11.79
N VAL A 70 -1.53 -8.93 -10.73
CA VAL A 70 -1.61 -10.26 -10.07
C VAL A 70 -3.03 -10.55 -9.59
N LEU A 71 -3.70 -9.59 -8.95
CA LEU A 71 -5.09 -9.73 -8.50
C LEU A 71 -6.06 -9.94 -9.67
N ASN A 72 -5.80 -9.29 -10.81
CA ASN A 72 -6.63 -9.45 -12.00
C ASN A 72 -6.48 -10.86 -12.61
N LEU A 73 -5.26 -11.41 -12.63
CA LEU A 73 -5.01 -12.80 -13.06
C LEU A 73 -5.74 -13.80 -12.16
N ILE A 74 -5.58 -13.67 -10.83
CA ILE A 74 -6.21 -14.60 -9.86
C ILE A 74 -7.74 -14.54 -9.95
N CYS A 75 -8.31 -13.36 -10.16
CA CYS A 75 -9.75 -13.22 -10.34
C CYS A 75 -10.25 -13.79 -11.68
N GLY A 76 -9.44 -13.70 -12.74
CA GLY A 76 -9.74 -14.29 -14.05
C GLY A 76 -9.90 -15.80 -14.01
N ASP A 77 -9.16 -16.48 -13.14
CA ASP A 77 -9.20 -17.94 -12.95
C ASP A 77 -10.34 -18.41 -12.01
N ASN A 78 -11.44 -17.65 -11.92
CA ASN A 78 -12.59 -17.89 -11.02
C ASN A 78 -12.29 -17.94 -9.51
N LYS A 79 -11.08 -17.57 -9.07
CA LYS A 79 -10.70 -17.54 -7.64
C LYS A 79 -10.98 -16.17 -7.00
N LYS A 80 -12.22 -15.67 -7.17
CA LYS A 80 -12.64 -14.35 -6.67
C LYS A 80 -12.49 -14.20 -5.15
N ASN A 81 -12.78 -15.25 -4.39
CA ASN A 81 -12.66 -15.25 -2.92
C ASN A 81 -11.22 -15.08 -2.46
N LEU A 82 -10.28 -15.73 -3.15
CA LEU A 82 -8.85 -15.61 -2.84
C LEU A 82 -8.34 -14.20 -3.14
N ALA A 83 -8.79 -13.60 -4.24
CA ALA A 83 -8.45 -12.20 -4.56
C ALA A 83 -8.95 -11.23 -3.48
N TRP A 84 -10.17 -11.42 -2.97
CA TRP A 84 -10.69 -10.59 -1.86
C TRP A 84 -9.93 -10.77 -0.55
N LEU A 85 -9.54 -12.01 -0.21
CA LEU A 85 -8.70 -12.26 0.96
C LEU A 85 -7.37 -11.52 0.85
N LEU A 86 -6.76 -11.52 -0.34
CA LEU A 86 -5.48 -10.85 -0.58
C LEU A 86 -5.59 -9.32 -0.50
N VAL A 87 -6.72 -8.74 -0.89
CA VAL A 87 -7.01 -7.30 -0.71
C VAL A 87 -7.17 -6.94 0.76
N LEU A 88 -7.80 -7.81 1.56
CA LEU A 88 -8.02 -7.59 2.99
C LEU A 88 -6.79 -7.91 3.86
N PHE A 89 -5.88 -8.75 3.38
CA PHE A 89 -4.71 -9.22 4.11
C PHE A 89 -3.89 -8.09 4.77
N PRO A 90 -3.55 -6.98 4.09
CA PRO A 90 -2.78 -5.88 4.70
C PRO A 90 -3.51 -5.20 5.87
N PHE A 91 -4.85 -5.10 5.80
CA PHE A 91 -5.64 -4.48 6.86
C PHE A 91 -5.69 -5.37 8.10
N ILE A 92 -5.87 -6.68 7.90
CA ILE A 92 -5.84 -7.66 9.01
C ILE A 92 -4.46 -7.64 9.67
N LEU A 93 -3.40 -7.65 8.88
CA LEU A 93 -2.02 -7.62 9.37
C LEU A 93 -1.71 -6.32 10.12
N LEU A 94 -2.23 -5.17 9.65
CA LEU A 94 -2.12 -3.90 10.38
C LEU A 94 -2.74 -4.00 11.77
N PHE A 95 -3.95 -4.53 11.90
CA PHE A 95 -4.60 -4.72 13.21
C PHE A 95 -3.80 -5.65 14.12
N VAL A 96 -3.22 -6.72 13.57
CA VAL A 96 -2.36 -7.65 14.34
C VAL A 96 -1.11 -6.94 14.85
N ILE A 97 -0.39 -6.20 14.00
CA ILE A 97 0.82 -5.46 14.42
C ILE A 97 0.48 -4.41 15.49
N LEU A 98 -0.58 -3.63 15.27
CA LEU A 98 -1.02 -2.62 16.25
C LEU A 98 -1.40 -3.27 17.58
N GLY A 99 -2.12 -4.40 17.56
CA GLY A 99 -2.47 -5.17 18.75
C GLY A 99 -1.24 -5.66 19.51
N ILE A 100 -0.25 -6.22 18.80
CA ILE A 100 1.03 -6.63 19.41
C ILE A 100 1.73 -5.42 20.02
N LEU A 101 1.83 -4.30 19.30
CA LEU A 101 2.48 -3.08 19.78
C LEU A 101 1.81 -2.53 21.06
N MET A 102 0.49 -2.58 21.17
CA MET A 102 -0.24 -2.20 22.37
C MET A 102 0.06 -3.13 23.55
N LEU A 103 0.13 -4.45 23.32
CA LEU A 103 0.41 -5.45 24.35
C LEU A 103 1.87 -5.44 24.81
N THR A 104 2.82 -5.13 23.91
CA THR A 104 4.26 -5.15 24.20
C THR A 104 4.85 -3.78 24.55
N GLY A 105 4.15 -2.67 24.29
CA GLY A 105 4.79 -1.35 24.12
C GLY A 105 4.09 -0.14 24.72
N GLY A 106 3.13 -0.30 25.64
CA GLY A 106 2.50 0.82 26.35
C GLY A 106 3.33 1.45 27.48
N LYS A 107 4.64 1.68 27.33
CA LYS A 107 5.36 2.62 28.21
C LYS A 107 5.31 4.00 27.57
N ILE A 108 4.32 4.81 27.97
CA ILE A 108 4.31 6.25 27.72
C ILE A 108 5.58 6.81 28.37
N ILE A 109 6.58 7.13 27.56
CA ILE A 109 7.69 7.97 28.00
C ILE A 109 7.06 9.34 28.27
N ARG A 110 6.71 9.61 29.54
CA ARG A 110 6.52 10.98 29.99
C ARG A 110 7.88 11.65 29.86
N ILE A 111 7.98 12.56 28.90
CA ILE A 111 8.96 13.65 28.93
C ILE A 111 8.36 14.74 29.84
#